data_AF-A0A5C6MLR3-F1
#
_entry.id   AF-A0A5C6MLR3-F1
#
_cell.length_a   1.000
_cell.length_b   1.000
_cell.length_c   1.000
_cell.angle_alpha   90.00
_cell.angle_beta   90.00
_cell.angle_gamma   90.00
#
_symmetry.space_group_name_H-M   'P 1'
#
loop_
_entity.id
_entity.type
_entity.pdbx_description
1 polymer ?
#
loop_
_entity_poly.entity_id
_entity_poly.type
_entity_poly.pdbx_seq_one_letter_code
_entity_poly.pdbx_strand_id
1 'polypeptide(L)' 'MIFLRRVAGLSLRNGVRSSAIREELGVELLLQRVERNQMRWLGHLVRMPPGRLPGEVFRACPSGCCPCDPNPEKR' A
#
# COMPACT_ATOMS: atom_id res chain seq x y z
N MET A 1 -1.33 16.33 -7.47
CA MET A 1 -0.22 15.98 -8.39
C MET A 1 -0.15 17.03 -9.51
N ILE A 2 1.05 17.37 -9.97
CA ILE A 2 1.27 18.46 -10.95
C ILE A 2 0.53 18.20 -12.28
N PHE A 3 0.49 16.95 -12.75
CA PHE A 3 -0.24 16.57 -13.97
C PHE A 3 -1.75 16.92 -13.89
N LEU A 4 -2.45 16.42 -12.88
CA LEU A 4 -3.88 16.68 -12.70
C LEU A 4 -4.17 18.16 -12.45
N ARG A 5 -3.26 18.88 -11.79
CA ARG A 5 -3.36 20.34 -11.64
C ARG A 5 -3.33 21.05 -12.99
N ARG A 6 -2.43 20.65 -13.90
CA ARG A 6 -2.37 21.22 -15.26
C ARG A 6 -3.64 20.92 -16.07
N VAL A 7 -4.14 19.69 -16.00
CA VAL A 7 -5.40 19.30 -16.67
C VAL A 7 -6.58 20.13 -16.16
N ALA A 8 -6.64 20.39 -14.85
CA ALA A 8 -7.66 21.23 -14.24
C ALA A 8 -7.40 22.75 -14.38
N GLY A 9 -6.33 23.18 -15.05
CA GLY A 9 -5.97 24.60 -15.15
C GLY A 9 -5.57 25.26 -13.82
N LEU A 10 -5.21 24.46 -12.81
CA LEU A 10 -4.89 24.93 -11.46
C LEU A 10 -3.39 25.06 -11.23
N SER A 11 -2.99 26.17 -10.61
CA SER A 11 -1.62 26.40 -10.16
C SER A 11 -1.41 25.90 -8.72
N LEU A 12 -0.16 25.88 -8.25
CA LEU A 12 0.15 25.64 -6.84
C LEU A 12 -0.34 26.79 -5.94
N ARG A 13 -0.40 28.03 -6.46
CA ARG A 13 -0.88 29.21 -5.72
C ARG A 13 -2.35 29.14 -5.37
N ASN A 14 -3.12 28.34 -6.11
CA ASN A 14 -4.56 28.20 -5.88
C ASN A 14 -4.87 27.48 -4.55
N GLY A 15 -3.88 26.86 -3.88
CA GLY A 15 -4.07 26.22 -2.57
C GLY A 15 -5.00 25.00 -2.57
N VAL A 16 -5.62 24.68 -3.70
CA VAL A 16 -6.58 23.56 -3.83
C VAL A 16 -5.90 22.25 -3.48
N ARG A 17 -6.53 21.44 -2.62
CA ARG A 17 -5.99 20.13 -2.22
C ARG A 17 -5.99 19.18 -3.42
N SER A 18 -4.99 18.31 -3.49
CA SER A 18 -4.92 17.32 -4.59
C SER A 18 -6.08 16.31 -4.56
N SER A 19 -6.73 16.10 -3.41
CA SER A 19 -7.94 15.28 -3.29
C SER A 19 -9.14 15.93 -4.01
N ALA A 20 -9.37 17.22 -3.78
CA ALA A 20 -10.45 17.97 -4.43
C ALA A 20 -10.31 17.98 -5.96
N ILE A 21 -9.08 18.14 -6.47
CA ILE A 21 -8.81 18.08 -7.92
C ILE A 21 -9.15 16.70 -8.51
N ARG A 22 -8.93 15.63 -7.74
CA ARG A 22 -9.23 14.26 -8.19
C ARG A 22 -10.73 13.99 -8.18
N GLU A 23 -11.43 14.50 -7.17
CA GLU A 23 -12.88 14.44 -7.07
C GLU A 23 -13.54 15.17 -8.22
N GLU A 24 -13.09 16.39 -8.52
CA GLU A 24 -13.56 17.19 -9.66
C GLU A 24 -13.33 16.52 -11.01
N LEU A 25 -12.14 15.92 -11.21
CA LEU A 25 -11.80 15.22 -12.44
C LEU A 25 -12.36 13.77 -12.51
N GLY A 26 -13.04 13.29 -11.47
CA GLY A 26 -13.54 11.90 -11.42
C GLY A 26 -12.44 10.83 -11.49
N VAL A 27 -11.21 11.17 -11.11
CA VAL A 27 -10.05 10.28 -11.23
C VAL A 27 -9.90 9.42 -9.98
N GLU A 28 -10.16 8.13 -10.12
CA GLU A 28 -9.82 7.16 -9.09
C GLU A 28 -8.29 7.12 -8.91
N LEU A 29 -7.85 7.15 -7.65
CA LEU A 29 -6.44 7.01 -7.34
C LEU A 29 -5.95 5.60 -7.67
N LEU A 30 -4.78 5.49 -8.31
CA LEU A 30 -4.06 4.22 -8.38
C LEU A 30 -3.93 3.59 -6.98
N LEU A 31 -3.70 4.41 -5.95
CA LEU A 31 -3.68 3.98 -4.56
C LEU A 31 -5.01 3.36 -4.10
N GLN A 32 -6.16 3.95 -4.43
CA GLN A 32 -7.47 3.37 -4.08
C GLN A 32 -7.69 2.02 -4.78
N ARG A 33 -7.26 1.89 -6.04
CA ARG A 33 -7.31 0.61 -6.77
C ARG A 33 -6.38 -0.43 -6.15
N VAL A 34 -5.16 -0.02 -5.79
CA VAL A 34 -4.17 -0.87 -5.13
C VAL A 34 -4.67 -1.32 -3.77
N GLU A 35 -5.19 -0.41 -2.94
CA GLU A 35 -5.78 -0.70 -1.63
C GLU A 35 -6.97 -1.67 -1.76
N ARG A 36 -7.90 -1.43 -2.71
CA ARG A 36 -9.00 -2.37 -2.96
C ARG A 36 -8.50 -3.76 -3.36
N ASN A 37 -7.49 -3.83 -4.21
CA ASN A 37 -6.91 -5.10 -4.64
C ASN A 37 -6.17 -5.80 -3.49
N GLN A 38 -5.45 -5.06 -2.66
CA GLN A 38 -4.82 -5.58 -1.45
C GLN A 38 -5.86 -6.14 -0.49
N MET A 39 -6.96 -5.44 -0.26
CA MET A 39 -8.06 -5.92 0.60
C MET A 39 -8.74 -7.17 0.03
N ARG A 40 -8.95 -7.24 -1.29
CA ARG A 40 -9.46 -8.44 -1.96
C ARG A 40 -8.51 -9.62 -1.79
N TRP A 41 -7.21 -9.40 -1.99
CA TRP A 41 -6.19 -10.43 -1.83
C TRP A 41 -6.05 -10.90 -0.38
N LEU A 42 -6.09 -9.98 0.59
CA LEU A 42 -6.13 -10.30 2.01
C LEU A 42 -7.37 -11.15 2.35
N GLY A 43 -8.54 -10.75 1.85
CA GLY A 43 -9.76 -11.53 2.01
C GLY A 43 -9.66 -12.94 1.41
N HIS A 44 -8.88 -13.12 0.35
CA HIS A 44 -8.59 -14.43 -0.21
C HIS A 44 -7.66 -15.24 0.70
N LEU A 45 -6.58 -14.64 1.21
CA LEU A 45 -5.67 -15.31 2.15
C LEU A 45 -6.37 -15.76 3.43
N VAL A 46 -7.23 -14.91 4.01
CA VAL A 46 -7.95 -15.24 5.24
C VAL A 46 -8.87 -16.45 5.05
N ARG A 47 -9.54 -16.54 3.90
CA ARG A 47 -10.44 -17.68 3.55
C ARG A 47 -9.69 -18.89 2.98
N MET A 48 -8.37 -18.80 2.82
CA MET A 48 -7.57 -19.87 2.23
C MET A 48 -7.52 -21.09 3.17
N PRO A 49 -7.79 -22.31 2.68
CA PRO A 49 -7.66 -23.52 3.48
C PRO A 49 -6.20 -23.77 3.88
N PRO A 50 -5.94 -24.50 4.97
CA PRO A 50 -4.59 -24.91 5.36
C PRO A 50 -3.96 -25.82 4.29
N GLY A 51 -2.62 -25.94 4.28
CA GLY A 51 -1.88 -26.69 3.26
C GLY A 51 -1.41 -25.85 2.07
N ARG A 52 -1.63 -24.52 2.11
CA ARG A 52 -1.24 -23.60 1.04
C ARG A 52 -0.22 -22.59 1.55
N LEU A 53 0.97 -22.64 0.94
CA LEU A 53 2.13 -21.82 1.31
C LEU A 53 1.81 -20.33 1.54
N PRO A 54 1.06 -19.61 0.67
CA PRO A 54 0.82 -18.19 0.90
C PRO A 54 0.01 -17.91 2.18
N GLY A 55 -0.99 -18.75 2.48
CA GLY A 55 -1.78 -18.62 3.70
C GLY A 55 -1.02 -19.04 4.95
N GLU A 56 -0.15 -20.04 4.84
CA GLU A 56 0.73 -20.49 5.92
C GLU A 56 1.78 -19.43 6.26
N VAL A 57 2.46 -18.88 5.26
CA VAL A 57 3.43 -17.79 5.44
C VAL A 57 2.76 -16.55 6.03
N PHE A 58 1.55 -16.21 5.57
CA PHE A 58 0.81 -15.06 6.10
C PHE A 58 0.42 -15.24 7.58
N ARG A 59 0.08 -16.46 8.00
CA ARG A 59 -0.28 -16.79 9.39
C ARG A 59 0.94 -17.07 10.26
N ALA A 60 2.10 -17.32 9.66
CA ALA A 60 3.32 -17.54 10.40
C ALA A 60 3.67 -16.27 11.18
N CYS A 61 3.89 -16.42 12.48
CA CYS A 61 4.58 -15.42 13.30
C CYS A 61 6.02 -15.90 13.44
N PRO A 62 6.92 -15.62 12.47
CA PRO A 62 8.31 -16.00 12.62
C PRO A 62 8.87 -15.26 13.84
N SER A 63 9.23 -16.01 14.88
CA SER A 63 10.05 -15.50 15.97
C SER A 63 11.49 -15.41 15.47
N GLY A 64 11.78 -14.39 14.67
CA GLY A 64 13.12 -14.11 14.14
C GLY A 64 13.76 -12.97 14.90
N CYS A 65 14.87 -13.25 15.59
CA CYS A 65 15.80 -12.20 16.05
C CYS A 65 16.13 -11.27 14.88
N CYS A 66 16.05 -9.96 15.11
CA CYS A 66 16.53 -8.97 14.16
C CYS A 66 18.03 -9.21 13.89
N PRO A 67 18.48 -9.36 12.63
CA PRO A 67 19.89 -9.33 12.30
C PRO A 67 20.36 -7.87 12.30
N CYS A 68 20.41 -7.27 13.48
CA CYS A 68 20.96 -5.94 13.68
C CYS A 68 22.11 -6.02 14.69
N ASP A 69 23.09 -6.89 14.44
CA ASP A 69 24.43 -6.70 14.98
C ASP A 69 25.48 -7.34 14.06
N PRO A 70 26.35 -6.56 13.40
CA PRO A 70 27.40 -7.08 12.54
C PRO A 70 28.67 -7.50 13.31
N ASN A 71 28.65 -7.63 14.64
CA ASN A 71 29.85 -7.95 15.41
C ASN A 71 29.85 -9.39 15.97
N PRO A 72 30.71 -10.29 15.45
CA PRO A 72 30.82 -11.68 15.91
C PRO A 72 31.60 -11.87 17.21
N GLU A 73 32.15 -10.82 17.85
CA GLU A 73 33.07 -10.96 19.00
C GLU A 73 32.41 -11.00 20.40
N LYS A 74 31.08 -11.08 20.49
CA LYS A 74 30.39 -11.28 21.80
C LYS A 74 29.58 -12.57 21.80
N ARG A 75 30.29 -13.69 21.77
CA ARG A 75 29.74 -15.03 21.99
C ARG A 75 30.56 -15.77 23.04
#